data_AF-A0A953LDF3-F1
#
_entry.id   AF-A0A953LDF3-F1
#
_cell.length_a   1.000
_cell.length_b   1.000
_cell.length_c   1.000
_cell.angle_alpha   90.00
_cell.angle_beta   90.00
_cell.angle_gamma   90.00
#
_symmetry.space_group_name_H-M   'P 1'
#
loop_
_entity.id
_entity.type
_entity.pdbx_description
1 polymer ?
#
loop_
_entity_poly.entity_id
_entity_poly.type
_entity_poly.pdbx_seq_one_letter_code
_entity_poly.pdbx_strand_id
1 'polypeptide(L)'
;MNRRDPREPRQSYILLQYRNIIHSNAILAPNIRGSTGFGLDYQKRIHRDWSGDDLKDIESCNRYLRSLDWIDANRIGVLSGSYGRFATLSAAARLPDLWACACDICGPSNLITMLKSVPPFWRPTIKASIGDPDEDREFLIEHSPITYVHQLKVPLMVVQGAMDPRVPRPSPTSWWSGSAPWAGRWSTWSSRTRATASPSVRTC
;
A
#
# COMPACT_ATOMS: atom_id res chain seq x y z
N MET A 1 -25.80 19.39 1.29
CA MET A 1 -25.13 18.44 2.21
C MET A 1 -25.79 17.09 2.06
N ASN A 2 -25.18 16.14 1.36
CA ASN A 2 -25.78 14.81 1.16
C ASN A 2 -25.30 13.89 2.28
N ARG A 3 -26.13 13.66 3.30
CA ARG A 3 -25.83 12.67 4.36
C ARG A 3 -25.97 11.28 3.73
N ARG A 4 -24.87 10.54 3.64
CA ARG A 4 -24.89 9.13 3.20
C ARG A 4 -25.77 8.30 4.14
N ASP A 5 -26.45 7.31 3.57
CA ASP A 5 -27.25 6.33 4.29
C ASP A 5 -26.37 5.57 5.30
N PRO A 6 -26.66 5.61 6.61
CA PRO A 6 -25.89 4.90 7.63
C PRO A 6 -25.94 3.37 7.49
N ARG A 7 -26.79 2.83 6.60
CA ARG A 7 -26.89 1.41 6.28
C ARG A 7 -25.93 0.97 5.18
N GLU A 8 -25.24 1.88 4.48
CA GLU A 8 -24.20 1.46 3.54
C GLU A 8 -23.02 0.85 4.30
N PRO A 9 -22.66 -0.43 4.03
CA PRO A 9 -21.58 -1.08 4.74
C PRO A 9 -20.27 -0.36 4.45
N ARG A 10 -19.61 0.10 5.51
CA ARG A 10 -18.21 0.55 5.41
C ARG A 10 -17.38 -0.67 5.04
N GLN A 11 -16.75 -0.67 3.87
CA GLN A 11 -15.76 -1.71 3.55
C GLN A 11 -14.57 -1.54 4.50
N SER A 12 -14.52 -2.37 5.54
CA SER A 12 -13.38 -2.49 6.43
C SER A 12 -12.31 -3.38 5.79
N TYR A 13 -11.04 -3.23 6.20
CA TYR A 13 -9.94 -4.09 5.73
C TYR A 13 -10.25 -5.58 5.92
N ILE A 14 -10.92 -5.90 7.03
CA ILE A 14 -11.44 -7.22 7.37
C ILE A 14 -12.51 -7.69 6.37
N LEU A 15 -13.43 -6.82 5.94
CA LEU A 15 -14.44 -7.14 4.92
C LEU A 15 -13.83 -7.47 3.55
N LEU A 16 -12.69 -6.86 3.18
CA LEU A 16 -11.95 -7.22 1.96
C LEU A 16 -11.31 -8.60 2.05
N GLN A 17 -10.76 -8.97 3.22
CA GLN A 17 -10.25 -10.33 3.44
C GLN A 17 -11.38 -11.36 3.35
N TYR A 18 -12.52 -11.11 4.01
CA TYR A 18 -13.69 -12.00 3.92
C TYR A 18 -14.22 -12.13 2.49
N ARG A 19 -14.30 -11.03 1.73
CA ARG A 19 -14.74 -11.07 0.32
C ARG A 19 -13.80 -11.91 -0.54
N ASN A 20 -12.48 -11.82 -0.34
CA ASN A 20 -11.51 -12.64 -1.07
C ASN A 20 -11.65 -14.13 -0.74
N ILE A 21 -11.86 -14.49 0.53
CA ILE A 21 -12.11 -15.88 0.94
C ILE A 21 -13.38 -16.43 0.26
N ILE A 22 -14.44 -15.63 0.16
CA ILE A 22 -15.71 -16.02 -0.48
C ILE A 22 -15.57 -16.22 -2.00
N HIS A 23 -14.63 -15.53 -2.66
CA HIS A 23 -14.41 -15.62 -4.11
C HIS A 23 -13.33 -16.65 -4.51
N SER A 24 -13.03 -17.64 -3.65
CA SER A 24 -12.00 -18.66 -3.91
C SER A 24 -10.58 -18.09 -4.10
N ASN A 25 -10.27 -16.95 -3.49
CA ASN A 25 -8.91 -16.42 -3.46
C ASN A 25 -8.16 -16.96 -2.24
N ALA A 26 -6.92 -17.38 -2.44
CA ALA A 26 -5.98 -17.64 -1.35
C ALA A 26 -5.51 -16.34 -0.71
N ILE A 27 -5.40 -16.31 0.62
CA ILE A 27 -4.84 -15.16 1.36
C ILE A 27 -3.66 -15.62 2.19
N LEU A 28 -2.52 -14.98 1.98
CA LEU A 28 -1.36 -15.06 2.85
C LEU A 28 -1.22 -13.72 3.58
N ALA A 29 -1.34 -13.75 4.91
CA ALA A 29 -1.18 -12.60 5.78
C ALA A 29 -0.01 -12.83 6.75
N PRO A 30 1.24 -12.63 6.29
CA PRO A 30 2.42 -12.91 7.09
C PRO A 30 2.62 -11.84 8.17
N ASN A 31 3.14 -12.26 9.31
CA ASN A 31 3.75 -11.33 10.26
C ASN A 31 5.20 -11.09 9.79
N ILE A 32 5.42 -10.02 9.02
CA ILE A 32 6.76 -9.62 8.60
C ILE A 32 7.57 -9.05 9.77
N ARG A 33 8.89 -8.94 9.62
CA ARG A 33 9.74 -8.31 10.66
C ARG A 33 9.22 -6.92 11.04
N GLY A 34 9.26 -6.61 12.32
CA GLY A 34 8.57 -5.44 12.87
C GLY A 34 7.19 -5.73 13.46
N SER A 35 6.61 -6.90 13.18
CA SER A 35 5.33 -7.31 13.78
C SER A 35 5.43 -7.48 15.29
N THR A 36 4.33 -7.22 15.98
CA THR A 36 4.21 -7.42 17.44
C THR A 36 3.92 -8.89 17.77
N GLY A 37 4.17 -9.29 19.02
CA GLY A 37 3.91 -10.67 19.49
C GLY A 37 5.07 -11.66 19.38
N PHE A 38 6.21 -11.24 18.81
CA PHE A 38 7.40 -12.09 18.58
C PHE A 38 8.65 -11.61 19.37
N GLY A 39 8.44 -10.80 20.42
CA GLY A 39 9.50 -10.20 21.22
C GLY A 39 10.01 -8.86 20.68
N LEU A 40 10.65 -8.09 21.56
CA LEU A 40 11.13 -6.74 21.25
C LEU A 40 12.20 -6.74 20.16
N ASP A 41 13.04 -7.76 20.12
CA ASP A 41 14.10 -7.85 19.12
C ASP A 41 13.51 -8.03 17.72
N TYR A 42 12.45 -8.83 17.56
CA TYR A 42 11.76 -8.99 16.28
C TYR A 42 11.04 -7.71 15.86
N GLN A 43 10.40 -7.03 16.80
CA GLN A 43 9.72 -5.76 16.55
C GLN A 43 10.69 -4.65 16.14
N LYS A 44 11.90 -4.60 16.72
CA LYS A 44 12.90 -3.57 16.40
C LYS A 44 13.62 -3.80 15.07
N ARG A 45 13.49 -4.97 14.42
CA ARG A 45 14.13 -5.26 13.12
C ARG A 45 13.70 -4.36 11.98
N ILE A 46 12.57 -3.68 12.09
CA ILE A 46 12.09 -2.72 11.09
C ILE A 46 12.56 -1.28 11.35
N HIS A 47 13.14 -1.01 12.52
CA HIS A 47 13.61 0.32 12.85
C HIS A 47 14.75 0.71 11.92
N ARG A 48 14.65 1.90 11.31
CA ARG A 48 15.63 2.42 10.34
C ARG A 48 15.81 1.52 9.12
N ASP A 49 14.79 0.72 8.77
CA ASP A 49 14.86 -0.26 7.68
C ASP A 49 13.51 -0.47 6.96
N TRP A 50 12.72 0.61 6.82
CA TRP A 50 11.44 0.57 6.10
C TRP A 50 11.64 0.39 4.59
N SER A 51 11.10 -0.66 3.97
CA SER A 51 11.43 -1.13 2.60
C SER A 51 12.83 -1.72 2.46
N GLY A 52 13.52 -2.04 3.55
CA GLY A 52 14.76 -2.78 3.53
C GLY A 52 14.49 -4.28 3.58
N ASP A 53 14.70 -4.90 4.73
CA ASP A 53 14.54 -6.33 4.88
C ASP A 53 13.06 -6.79 4.98
N ASP A 54 12.14 -5.91 5.37
CA ASP A 54 10.69 -6.16 5.32
C ASP A 54 10.22 -6.50 3.89
N LEU A 55 10.84 -5.87 2.89
CA LEU A 55 10.62 -6.17 1.48
C LEU A 55 11.04 -7.60 1.10
N LYS A 56 12.12 -8.12 1.71
CA LYS A 56 12.58 -9.50 1.50
C LYS A 56 11.60 -10.52 2.10
N ASP A 57 10.96 -10.18 3.22
CA ASP A 57 9.90 -11.01 3.80
C ASP A 57 8.70 -11.11 2.83
N ILE A 58 8.32 -9.98 2.21
CA ILE A 58 7.24 -9.92 1.21
C ILE A 58 7.61 -10.70 -0.06
N GLU A 59 8.83 -10.56 -0.55
CA GLU A 59 9.35 -11.36 -1.66
C GLU A 59 9.28 -12.86 -1.34
N SER A 60 9.70 -13.25 -0.14
CA SER A 60 9.68 -14.64 0.31
C SER A 60 8.26 -15.20 0.37
N CYS A 61 7.29 -14.39 0.78
CA CYS A 61 5.87 -14.75 0.77
C CYS A 61 5.35 -15.00 -0.65
N ASN A 62 5.74 -14.17 -1.62
CA ASN A 62 5.41 -14.41 -3.02
C ASN A 62 6.04 -15.71 -3.54
N ARG A 63 7.33 -15.93 -3.29
CA ARG A 63 8.04 -17.15 -3.69
C ARG A 63 7.41 -18.41 -3.07
N TYR A 64 7.01 -18.33 -1.80
CA TYR A 64 6.29 -19.40 -1.13
C TYR A 64 4.96 -19.71 -1.81
N LEU A 65 4.14 -18.69 -2.10
CA LEU A 65 2.88 -18.88 -2.82
C LEU A 65 3.12 -19.55 -4.19
N ARG A 66 4.14 -19.13 -4.94
CA ARG A 66 4.51 -19.73 -6.23
C ARG A 66 4.98 -21.18 -6.13
N SER A 67 5.41 -21.65 -4.95
CA SER A 67 5.83 -23.03 -4.73
C SER A 67 4.67 -23.99 -4.47
N LEU A 68 3.47 -23.46 -4.23
CA LEU A 68 2.27 -24.25 -3.97
C LEU A 68 1.62 -24.63 -5.31
N ASP A 69 1.40 -25.92 -5.51
CA ASP A 69 0.83 -26.51 -6.74
C ASP A 69 -0.62 -26.06 -7.03
N TRP A 70 -1.36 -25.65 -6.00
CA TRP A 70 -2.73 -25.14 -6.10
C TRP A 70 -2.82 -23.62 -6.25
N ILE A 71 -1.69 -22.91 -6.35
CA ILE A 71 -1.64 -21.46 -6.61
C ILE A 71 -1.21 -21.18 -8.06
N ASP A 72 -2.00 -20.38 -8.77
CA ASP A 72 -1.57 -19.83 -10.06
C ASP A 72 -0.55 -18.70 -9.86
N ALA A 73 0.71 -19.00 -10.17
CA ALA A 73 1.84 -18.07 -10.04
C ALA A 73 1.68 -16.78 -10.86
N ASN A 74 0.85 -16.76 -11.90
CA ASN A 74 0.58 -15.58 -12.73
C ASN A 74 -0.56 -14.70 -12.17
N ARG A 75 -1.20 -15.10 -11.06
CA ARG A 75 -2.36 -14.41 -10.47
C ARG A 75 -2.14 -13.97 -9.03
N ILE A 76 -0.89 -13.78 -8.62
CA ILE A 76 -0.54 -13.31 -7.28
C ILE A 76 -0.56 -11.78 -7.25
N GLY A 77 -1.43 -11.20 -6.43
CA GLY A 77 -1.49 -9.75 -6.17
C GLY A 77 -0.96 -9.38 -4.80
N VAL A 78 -0.59 -8.10 -4.63
CA VAL A 78 -0.21 -7.52 -3.33
C VAL A 78 -1.22 -6.46 -2.90
N LEU A 79 -1.70 -6.57 -1.65
CA LEU A 79 -2.69 -5.64 -1.11
C LEU A 79 -2.41 -5.38 0.36
N SER A 80 -2.48 -4.10 0.76
CA SER A 80 -2.53 -3.76 2.18
C SER A 80 -2.98 -2.30 2.43
N GLY A 81 -3.09 -1.92 3.70
CA GLY A 81 -3.41 -0.56 4.11
C GLY A 81 -2.52 0.01 5.21
N SER A 82 -2.55 1.34 5.39
CA SER A 82 -1.69 2.07 6.34
C SER A 82 -0.18 1.88 6.05
N TYR A 83 0.65 1.48 7.02
CA TYR A 83 2.05 1.08 6.74
C TYR A 83 2.11 -0.01 5.65
N GLY A 84 1.12 -0.90 5.62
CA GLY A 84 0.99 -1.90 4.58
C GLY A 84 0.92 -1.32 3.17
N ARG A 85 0.39 -0.10 2.94
CA ARG A 85 0.50 0.56 1.63
C ARG A 85 1.95 0.82 1.29
N PHE A 86 2.71 1.38 2.22
CA PHE A 86 4.11 1.72 1.98
C PHE A 86 4.86 0.47 1.53
N ALA A 87 4.65 -0.64 2.25
CA ALA A 87 5.14 -1.96 1.87
C ALA A 87 4.60 -2.45 0.50
N THR A 88 3.32 -2.25 0.21
CA THR A 88 2.67 -2.62 -1.07
C THR A 88 3.24 -1.85 -2.26
N LEU A 89 3.41 -0.54 -2.13
CA LEU A 89 3.99 0.31 -3.16
C LEU A 89 5.47 0.00 -3.37
N SER A 90 6.22 -0.24 -2.29
CA SER A 90 7.61 -0.69 -2.37
C SER A 90 7.73 -2.04 -3.06
N ALA A 91 6.90 -3.01 -2.69
CA ALA A 91 6.86 -4.32 -3.34
C ALA A 91 6.49 -4.23 -4.81
N ALA A 92 5.45 -3.49 -5.17
CA ALA A 92 5.00 -3.37 -6.55
C ALA A 92 6.01 -2.63 -7.44
N ALA A 93 6.69 -1.62 -6.90
CA ALA A 93 7.67 -0.84 -7.65
C ALA A 93 9.04 -1.53 -7.75
N ARG A 94 9.54 -2.11 -6.65
CA ARG A 94 10.91 -2.65 -6.56
C ARG A 94 11.01 -4.14 -6.86
N LEU A 95 9.89 -4.86 -6.85
CA LEU A 95 9.78 -6.27 -7.25
C LEU A 95 8.73 -6.42 -8.37
N PRO A 96 8.84 -5.66 -9.48
CA PRO A 96 7.72 -5.47 -10.41
C PRO A 96 7.33 -6.73 -11.19
N ASP A 97 8.21 -7.73 -11.26
CA ASP A 97 7.99 -8.98 -11.99
C ASP A 97 7.31 -10.08 -11.15
N LEU A 98 7.07 -9.81 -9.86
CA LEU A 98 6.46 -10.79 -8.94
C LEU A 98 4.93 -10.72 -8.88
N TRP A 99 4.33 -9.64 -9.38
CA TRP A 99 2.93 -9.33 -9.12
C TRP A 99 2.10 -9.32 -10.40
N ALA A 100 0.85 -9.74 -10.31
CA ALA A 100 -0.16 -9.58 -11.35
C ALA A 100 -0.89 -8.23 -11.23
N CYS A 101 -1.06 -7.75 -9.99
CA CYS A 101 -1.67 -6.47 -9.67
C CYS A 101 -1.29 -6.01 -8.25
N ALA A 102 -1.50 -4.73 -7.97
CA ALA A 102 -1.32 -4.15 -6.65
C ALA A 102 -2.54 -3.32 -6.24
N CYS A 103 -2.88 -3.35 -4.95
CA CYS A 103 -3.95 -2.52 -4.40
C CYS A 103 -3.51 -1.90 -3.07
N ASP A 104 -3.51 -0.58 -3.06
CA ASP A 104 -3.07 0.24 -1.95
C ASP A 104 -4.27 0.98 -1.33
N ILE A 105 -4.38 0.91 0.00
CA ILE A 105 -5.45 1.57 0.77
C ILE A 105 -4.86 2.48 1.88
N CYS A 106 -4.98 3.80 1.70
CA CYS A 106 -4.74 4.85 2.72
C CYS A 106 -3.39 4.78 3.48
N GLY A 107 -2.29 5.23 2.87
CA GLY A 107 -0.96 5.20 3.50
C GLY A 107 0.06 6.20 2.92
N PRO A 108 1.26 6.30 3.52
CA PRO A 108 2.33 7.17 3.03
C PRO A 108 3.08 6.54 1.85
N SER A 109 3.58 7.38 0.96
CA SER A 109 4.36 6.96 -0.20
C SER A 109 5.70 7.69 -0.34
N ASN A 110 5.91 8.72 0.48
CA ASN A 110 7.10 9.55 0.56
C ASN A 110 7.35 9.83 2.04
N LEU A 111 8.44 9.27 2.57
CA LEU A 111 8.79 9.35 3.99
C LEU A 111 9.05 10.79 4.42
N ILE A 112 9.67 11.62 3.60
CA ILE A 112 9.90 13.04 3.93
C ILE A 112 8.56 13.74 4.20
N THR A 113 7.58 13.60 3.30
CA THR A 113 6.27 14.25 3.46
C THR A 113 5.48 13.68 4.65
N MET A 114 5.64 12.38 4.92
CA MET A 114 5.03 11.73 6.08
C MET A 114 5.62 12.29 7.38
N LEU A 115 6.96 12.28 7.51
CA LEU A 115 7.67 12.74 8.70
C LEU A 115 7.48 14.23 8.97
N LYS A 116 7.27 15.05 7.93
CA LYS A 116 6.92 16.47 8.10
C LYS A 116 5.47 16.70 8.52
N SER A 117 4.57 15.73 8.29
CA SER A 117 3.14 15.85 8.62
C SER A 117 2.75 15.23 9.96
N VAL A 118 3.63 14.47 10.62
CA VAL A 118 3.33 13.91 11.95
C VAL A 118 3.21 15.00 13.02
N PRO A 119 2.26 14.87 13.97
CA PRO A 119 2.12 15.82 15.07
C PRO A 119 3.41 15.92 15.91
N PRO A 120 3.74 17.09 16.50
CA PRO A 120 5.01 17.31 17.20
C PRO A 120 5.34 16.28 18.29
N PHE A 121 4.33 15.81 19.02
CA PHE A 121 4.49 14.85 20.11
C PHE A 121 4.89 13.43 19.65
N TRP A 122 4.69 13.08 18.37
CA TRP A 122 5.15 11.80 17.80
C TRP A 122 6.59 11.86 17.29
N ARG A 123 7.15 13.06 17.06
CA ARG A 123 8.44 13.24 16.39
C ARG A 123 9.59 12.50 17.06
N PRO A 124 9.77 12.50 18.40
CA PRO A 124 10.91 11.82 19.01
C PRO A 124 10.90 10.31 18.74
N THR A 125 9.75 9.67 18.89
CA THR A 125 9.58 8.23 18.65
C THR A 125 9.76 7.88 17.18
N ILE A 126 9.19 8.69 16.29
CA ILE A 126 9.26 8.49 14.85
C ILE A 126 10.68 8.74 14.29
N LYS A 127 11.40 9.73 14.85
CA LYS A 127 12.82 9.97 14.52
C LYS A 127 13.67 8.74 14.85
N ALA A 128 13.47 8.17 16.04
CA ALA A 128 14.21 6.98 16.45
C ALA A 128 13.88 5.72 15.62
N SER A 129 12.64 5.60 15.11
CA SER A 129 12.19 4.41 14.40
C SER A 129 12.31 4.47 12.88
N ILE A 130 12.19 5.66 12.26
CA ILE A 130 12.17 5.84 10.80
C ILE A 130 13.32 6.74 10.36
N GLY A 131 13.48 7.90 11.00
CA GLY A 131 14.54 8.86 10.68
C GLY A 131 14.07 10.31 10.77
N ASP A 132 14.99 11.23 10.52
CA ASP A 132 14.76 12.67 10.54
C ASP A 132 14.77 13.24 9.11
N PRO A 133 13.73 13.95 8.66
CA PRO A 133 13.69 14.52 7.31
C PRO A 133 14.74 15.61 7.04
N ASP A 134 15.31 16.21 8.09
CA ASP A 134 16.32 17.27 7.99
C ASP A 134 17.76 16.71 8.09
N GLU A 135 17.96 15.56 8.75
CA GLU A 135 19.28 14.91 8.90
C GLU A 135 19.48 13.70 7.96
N ASP A 136 18.43 12.94 7.66
CA ASP A 136 18.48 11.66 6.92
C ASP A 136 17.86 11.76 5.51
N ARG A 137 17.93 12.92 4.86
CA ARG A 137 17.14 13.21 3.65
C ARG A 137 17.38 12.18 2.54
N GLU A 138 18.63 11.87 2.22
CA GLU A 138 19.00 10.92 1.16
C GLU A 138 18.51 9.51 1.48
N PHE A 139 18.73 9.06 2.72
CA PHE A 139 18.25 7.78 3.22
C PHE A 139 16.72 7.66 3.08
N LEU A 140 15.98 8.71 3.46
CA LEU A 140 14.52 8.71 3.38
C LEU A 140 14.00 8.74 1.93
N ILE A 141 14.74 9.35 0.99
CA ILE A 141 14.42 9.30 -0.44
C ILE A 141 14.63 7.89 -0.97
N GLU A 142 15.76 7.28 -0.66
CA GLU A 142 16.09 5.91 -1.08
C GLU A 142 15.07 4.90 -0.55
N HIS A 143 14.56 5.08 0.66
CA HIS A 143 13.57 4.17 1.25
C HIS A 143 12.12 4.51 0.84
N SER A 144 11.88 5.62 0.14
CA SER A 144 10.54 6.03 -0.25
C SER A 144 10.06 5.34 -1.54
N PRO A 145 8.86 4.71 -1.55
CA PRO A 145 8.31 4.06 -2.74
C PRO A 145 8.21 4.99 -3.96
N ILE A 146 7.92 6.29 -3.75
CA ILE A 146 7.79 7.27 -4.84
C ILE A 146 9.03 7.32 -5.75
N THR A 147 10.21 7.04 -5.20
CA THR A 147 11.48 7.06 -5.94
C THR A 147 11.50 6.00 -7.05
N TYR A 148 10.76 4.90 -6.86
CA TYR A 148 10.75 3.75 -7.76
C TYR A 148 9.46 3.63 -8.59
N VAL A 149 8.55 4.61 -8.53
CA VAL A 149 7.25 4.54 -9.24
C VAL A 149 7.39 4.25 -10.75
N HIS A 150 8.48 4.72 -11.37
CA HIS A 150 8.78 4.52 -12.78
C HIS A 150 9.05 3.04 -13.15
N GLN A 151 9.29 2.18 -12.16
CA GLN A 151 9.57 0.75 -12.34
C GLN A 151 8.31 -0.12 -12.27
N LEU A 152 7.16 0.45 -11.91
CA LEU A 152 5.89 -0.26 -11.80
C LEU A 152 5.46 -0.82 -13.17
N LYS A 153 5.27 -2.15 -13.26
CA LYS A 153 4.86 -2.87 -14.48
C LYS A 153 3.41 -3.34 -14.48
N VAL A 154 2.73 -3.25 -13.34
CA VAL A 154 1.44 -3.92 -13.09
C VAL A 154 0.31 -2.90 -12.86
N PRO A 155 -0.96 -3.28 -13.10
CA PRO A 155 -2.10 -2.46 -12.69
C PRO A 155 -2.08 -2.18 -11.19
N LEU A 156 -2.23 -0.90 -10.82
CA LEU A 156 -2.27 -0.43 -9.44
C LEU A 156 -3.60 0.27 -9.15
N MET A 157 -4.30 -0.18 -8.11
CA MET A 157 -5.46 0.52 -7.55
C MET A 157 -5.05 1.30 -6.30
N VAL A 158 -5.43 2.58 -6.24
CA VAL A 158 -5.16 3.44 -5.08
C VAL A 158 -6.48 3.90 -4.47
N VAL A 159 -6.69 3.59 -3.19
CA VAL A 159 -7.84 4.02 -2.39
C VAL A 159 -7.34 4.97 -1.31
N GLN A 160 -7.85 6.21 -1.28
CA GLN A 160 -7.48 7.20 -0.28
C GLN A 160 -8.73 7.85 0.33
N GLY A 161 -8.80 7.90 1.66
CA GLY A 161 -9.81 8.66 2.38
C GLY A 161 -9.58 10.16 2.21
N ALA A 162 -10.58 10.87 1.68
CA ALA A 162 -10.49 12.32 1.46
C ALA A 162 -10.30 13.14 2.76
N MET A 163 -10.64 12.55 3.92
CA MET A 163 -10.59 13.16 5.24
C MET A 163 -9.71 12.35 6.22
N ASP A 164 -8.72 11.59 5.74
CA ASP A 164 -7.83 10.83 6.62
C ASP A 164 -6.90 11.78 7.40
N PRO A 165 -6.99 11.86 8.75
CA PRO A 165 -6.15 12.75 9.55
C PRO A 165 -4.72 12.21 9.74
N ARG A 166 -4.48 10.93 9.43
CA ARG A 166 -3.18 10.26 9.59
C ARG A 166 -2.34 10.33 8.31
N VAL A 167 -3.00 10.41 7.16
CA VAL A 167 -2.36 10.55 5.84
C VAL A 167 -3.13 11.61 5.05
N PRO A 168 -2.72 12.89 5.16
CA PRO A 168 -3.38 13.98 4.45
C PRO A 168 -3.38 13.77 2.94
N ARG A 169 -4.32 14.41 2.24
CA ARG A 169 -4.35 14.41 0.78
C ARG A 169 -2.96 14.75 0.25
N PRO A 170 -2.45 13.98 -0.71
CA PRO A 170 -1.11 14.21 -1.16
C PRO A 170 -1.09 15.46 -2.06
N SER A 171 0.00 16.23 -1.98
CA SER A 171 0.21 17.44 -2.77
C SER A 171 0.29 17.14 -4.28
N PRO A 172 0.20 18.14 -5.18
CA PRO A 172 0.30 17.96 -6.63
C PRO A 172 1.60 17.33 -7.15
N THR A 173 2.57 17.02 -6.29
CA THR A 173 3.86 16.37 -6.60
C THR A 173 3.93 14.91 -6.10
N SER A 174 2.78 14.32 -5.80
CA SER A 174 2.65 12.94 -5.35
C SER A 174 2.41 11.97 -6.52
N TRP A 175 2.30 10.67 -6.23
CA TRP A 175 1.99 9.58 -7.18
C TRP A 175 0.89 9.89 -8.22
N TRP A 176 0.07 10.90 -7.96
CA TRP A 176 -1.01 11.41 -8.78
C TRP A 176 -0.57 12.27 -9.98
N SER A 177 0.67 12.78 -10.00
CA SER A 177 1.14 13.74 -11.01
C SER A 177 2.19 13.21 -11.98
N GLY A 178 2.51 11.91 -11.91
CA GLY A 178 3.43 11.28 -12.85
C GLY A 178 2.77 11.05 -14.21
N SER A 179 3.23 11.74 -15.23
CA SER A 179 2.93 11.57 -16.66
C SER A 179 3.42 10.22 -17.20
N ALA A 180 2.96 9.13 -16.62
CA ALA A 180 3.27 7.79 -17.07
C ALA A 180 2.21 7.30 -18.07
N PRO A 181 2.60 6.59 -19.14
CA PRO A 181 1.73 6.22 -20.28
C PRO A 181 0.54 5.30 -19.91
N TRP A 182 0.43 4.85 -18.66
CA TRP A 182 -0.68 4.03 -18.15
C TRP A 182 -1.86 4.85 -17.62
N ALA A 183 -1.82 6.19 -17.68
CA ALA A 183 -2.86 7.08 -17.15
C ALA A 183 -4.25 6.97 -17.83
N GLY A 184 -4.49 5.99 -18.70
CA GLY A 184 -5.78 5.70 -19.33
C GLY A 184 -6.64 4.63 -18.62
N ARG A 185 -6.15 3.97 -17.57
CA ARG A 185 -6.89 2.92 -16.82
C ARG A 185 -7.24 3.35 -15.38
N TRP A 186 -7.69 4.59 -15.19
CA TRP A 186 -8.18 5.03 -13.88
C TRP A 186 -9.68 4.75 -13.74
N SER A 187 -10.05 4.07 -12.64
CA SER A 187 -11.34 4.32 -12.01
C SER A 187 -11.07 4.94 -10.65
N THR A 188 -11.23 6.26 -10.57
CA THR A 188 -11.26 6.95 -9.29
C THR A 188 -12.59 6.62 -8.62
N TRP A 189 -12.58 5.66 -7.70
CA TRP A 189 -13.69 5.49 -6.75
C TRP A 189 -13.57 6.56 -5.66
N SER A 190 -13.83 7.81 -6.04
CA SER A 190 -14.19 8.85 -5.09
C SER A 190 -15.68 8.67 -4.78
N SER A 191 -16.08 8.90 -3.54
CA SER A 191 -17.46 8.76 -3.06
C SER A 191 -18.47 9.75 -3.68
N ARG A 192 -18.21 10.27 -4.88
CA ARG A 192 -18.91 11.43 -5.46
C ARG A 192 -19.36 11.31 -6.93
N THR A 193 -19.33 10.14 -7.56
CA THR A 193 -19.87 9.95 -8.91
C THR A 193 -20.99 8.93 -8.95
N ARG A 194 -22.18 9.41 -9.32
CA ARG A 194 -23.40 8.64 -9.53
C ARG A 194 -23.17 7.72 -10.73
N ALA A 195 -23.29 6.41 -10.54
CA ALA A 195 -23.18 5.44 -11.62
C ALA A 195 -24.35 5.62 -12.60
N THR A 196 -24.08 6.12 -13.81
CA THR A 196 -24.90 5.78 -14.97
C THR A 196 -24.28 4.53 -15.57
N ALA A 197 -24.98 3.41 -15.43
CA ALA A 197 -24.59 2.14 -16.02
C ALA A 197 -24.54 2.27 -17.54
N SER A 198 -23.41 1.88 -18.13
CA SER A 198 -23.37 1.44 -19.53
C SER A 198 -23.07 -0.06 -19.51
N PRO A 199 -23.96 -0.92 -20.05
CA PRO A 199 -23.81 -2.36 -19.94
C PRO A 199 -22.92 -2.86 -21.08
N SER A 200 -21.63 -3.12 -20.81
CA SER A 200 -20.82 -4.09 -21.56
C SER A 200 -19.35 -4.05 -21.15
N VAL A 201 -18.97 -4.84 -20.14
CA VAL A 201 -17.63 -5.43 -20.12
C VAL A 201 -17.75 -6.81 -19.48
N ARG A 202 -17.38 -7.83 -20.26
CA ARG A 202 -17.33 -9.23 -19.85
C ARG A 202 -16.23 -9.42 -18.80
N THR A 203 -16.54 -10.24 -17.81
CA THR A 203 -15.60 -10.80 -16.84
C THR A 203 -14.55 -11.67 -17.55
N CYS A 204 -13.28 -11.39 -17.27
CA CYS A 204 -12.21 -12.40 -17.27
C CYS A 204 -11.92 -12.76 -15.81
#